data_AF-A0A3M2B2A1-F1
#
_entry.id   AF-A0A3M2B2A1-F1
#
_cell.length_a   1.000
_cell.length_b   1.000
_cell.length_c   1.000
_cell.angle_alpha   90.00
_cell.angle_beta   90.00
_cell.angle_gamma   90.00
#
_symmetry.space_group_name_H-M   'P 1'
#
loop_
_entity.id
_entity.type
_entity.pdbx_description
1 polymer ?
#
loop_
_entity_poly.entity_id
_entity_poly.type
_entity_poly.pdbx_seq_one_letter_code
_entity_poly.pdbx_strand_id
1 'polypeptide(L)'
;MVNLDALRSEIFGANGFVVKLRREFGLDSPQQLAERTQEVIRRQFRRVTCKNVNDVLCALLDQEYEVYKELEQQAIIHAVQIALQFPEFEELHQVISAALKAVRDDSLAAEERLTIVGQNLAGFYKLLSESFAQSRRTRAGGSAQYHIDYVLQQLGYKGFYATQQVLNGTVDFLFPSLEQWEKDRRQCVIVSIKRSLRERYKQVFQELNISKGLTVYLIVTETESEALRDITLEKVEYLDQHNIYLVVRDAVKKHFAQQANVLGFTDFFCKQLRCLRQRWRGS
;
A
#
# COMPACT_ATOMS: atom_id res chain seq x y z
N MET A 1 -28.04 14.66 25.31
CA MET A 1 -26.72 15.22 24.94
C MET A 1 -25.88 14.02 24.51
N VAL A 2 -25.26 14.05 23.33
CA VAL A 2 -24.52 12.88 22.81
C VAL A 2 -23.34 12.58 23.73
N ASN A 3 -23.23 11.33 24.21
CA ASN A 3 -22.08 10.88 24.98
C ASN A 3 -20.92 10.59 24.02
N LEU A 4 -20.13 11.63 23.71
CA LEU A 4 -19.04 11.52 22.74
C LEU A 4 -17.96 10.52 23.14
N ASP A 5 -17.71 10.32 24.43
CA ASP A 5 -16.70 9.37 24.91
C ASP A 5 -17.17 7.92 24.71
N ALA A 6 -18.43 7.64 25.01
CA ALA A 6 -19.01 6.32 24.79
C ALA A 6 -19.11 6.02 23.27
N LEU A 7 -19.58 6.99 22.46
CA LEU A 7 -19.58 6.86 21.00
C LEU A 7 -18.18 6.63 20.43
N ARG A 8 -17.15 7.31 20.97
CA ARG A 8 -15.75 7.10 20.58
C ARG A 8 -15.31 5.68 20.88
N SER A 9 -15.69 5.13 22.03
CA SER A 9 -15.34 3.75 22.41
C SER A 9 -15.95 2.68 21.50
N GLU A 10 -17.15 2.93 20.97
CA GLU A 10 -17.82 2.04 20.01
C GLU A 10 -17.25 2.15 18.59
N ILE A 11 -16.86 3.36 18.17
CA ILE A 11 -16.35 3.61 16.82
C ILE A 11 -14.92 3.08 16.64
N PHE A 12 -14.07 3.26 17.67
CA PHE A 12 -12.66 2.89 17.63
C PHE A 12 -12.37 1.52 18.29
N GLY A 13 -11.14 1.04 18.15
CA GLY A 13 -10.70 -0.25 18.72
C GLY A 13 -10.76 -1.41 17.73
N ALA A 14 -10.18 -2.55 18.12
CA ALA A 14 -10.04 -3.73 17.25
C ALA A 14 -11.39 -4.32 16.82
N ASN A 15 -12.42 -4.16 17.65
CA ASN A 15 -13.80 -4.60 17.38
C ASN A 15 -14.76 -3.44 17.12
N GLY A 16 -14.25 -2.20 17.00
CA GLY A 16 -15.08 -1.02 16.82
C GLY A 16 -15.76 -0.96 15.45
N PHE A 17 -16.80 -0.14 15.35
CA PHE A 17 -17.61 0.01 14.14
C PHE A 17 -16.78 0.30 12.88
N VAL A 18 -15.71 1.11 12.99
CA VAL A 18 -14.88 1.43 11.81
C VAL A 18 -14.20 0.20 11.21
N VAL A 19 -13.85 -0.79 12.02
CA VAL A 19 -13.26 -2.03 11.52
C VAL A 19 -14.28 -2.81 10.71
N LYS A 20 -15.52 -2.90 11.20
CA LYS A 20 -16.64 -3.52 10.48
C LYS A 20 -16.92 -2.79 9.17
N LEU A 21 -17.06 -1.47 9.24
CA LEU A 21 -17.31 -0.62 8.08
C LEU A 21 -16.22 -0.78 7.02
N ARG A 22 -14.94 -0.77 7.40
CA ARG A 22 -13.84 -0.97 6.43
C ARG A 22 -13.90 -2.33 5.76
N ARG A 23 -14.24 -3.38 6.51
CA ARG A 23 -14.33 -4.74 5.97
C ARG A 23 -15.39 -4.84 4.87
N GLU A 24 -16.55 -4.21 5.04
CA GLU A 24 -17.61 -4.18 4.02
C GLU A 24 -17.11 -3.59 2.68
N PHE A 25 -16.18 -2.66 2.73
CA PHE A 25 -15.61 -2.01 1.54
C PHE A 25 -14.24 -2.59 1.11
N GLY A 26 -13.76 -3.66 1.74
CA GLY A 26 -12.44 -4.23 1.47
C GLY A 26 -11.28 -3.27 1.78
N LEU A 27 -11.51 -2.37 2.73
CA LEU A 27 -10.57 -1.36 3.21
C LEU A 27 -9.86 -1.81 4.49
N ASP A 28 -9.98 -3.05 4.94
CA ASP A 28 -9.23 -3.57 6.10
C ASP A 28 -7.90 -4.20 5.66
N SER A 29 -7.80 -4.75 4.45
CA SER A 29 -6.58 -5.38 3.91
C SER A 29 -5.86 -4.57 2.82
N PRO A 30 -4.54 -4.33 2.90
CA PRO A 30 -3.75 -3.79 1.79
C PRO A 30 -3.81 -4.66 0.53
N GLN A 31 -3.97 -5.98 0.67
CA GLN A 31 -4.08 -6.90 -0.46
C GLN A 31 -5.35 -6.64 -1.28
N GLN A 32 -6.50 -6.50 -0.62
CA GLN A 32 -7.78 -6.29 -1.31
C GLN A 32 -7.81 -4.96 -2.05
N LEU A 33 -7.22 -3.90 -1.46
CA LEU A 33 -7.06 -2.62 -2.13
C LEU A 33 -6.16 -2.75 -3.37
N ALA A 34 -5.05 -3.46 -3.24
CA ALA A 34 -4.14 -3.70 -4.35
C ALA A 34 -4.82 -4.51 -5.47
N GLU A 35 -5.58 -5.55 -5.13
CA GLU A 35 -6.35 -6.38 -6.09
C GLU A 35 -7.40 -5.54 -6.84
N ARG A 36 -8.17 -4.69 -6.14
CA ARG A 36 -9.13 -3.77 -6.78
C ARG A 36 -8.43 -2.81 -7.74
N THR A 37 -7.30 -2.24 -7.33
CA THR A 37 -6.52 -1.36 -8.19
C THR A 37 -5.97 -2.11 -9.40
N GLN A 38 -5.51 -3.36 -9.22
CA GLN A 38 -5.06 -4.22 -10.32
C GLN A 38 -6.19 -4.52 -11.32
N GLU A 39 -7.43 -4.68 -10.87
CA GLU A 39 -8.59 -4.86 -11.77
C GLU A 39 -8.86 -3.61 -12.62
N VAL A 40 -8.78 -2.41 -12.02
CA VAL A 40 -8.90 -1.14 -12.75
C VAL A 40 -7.79 -1.03 -13.79
N ILE A 41 -6.54 -1.24 -13.38
CA ILE A 41 -5.38 -1.18 -14.27
C ILE A 41 -5.44 -2.23 -15.37
N ARG A 42 -5.94 -3.43 -15.11
CA ARG A 42 -6.09 -4.48 -16.12
C ARG A 42 -7.08 -4.09 -17.23
N ARG A 43 -8.08 -3.27 -16.93
CA ARG A 43 -9.01 -2.73 -17.95
C ARG A 43 -8.30 -1.71 -18.84
N GLN A 44 -7.38 -0.93 -18.28
CA GLN A 44 -6.56 0.05 -19.02
C GLN A 44 -5.42 -0.62 -19.80
N PHE A 45 -4.74 -1.59 -19.20
CA PHE A 45 -3.59 -2.28 -19.74
C PHE A 45 -3.93 -3.77 -19.92
N ARG A 46 -4.19 -4.19 -21.16
CA ARG A 46 -4.58 -5.58 -21.48
C ARG A 46 -3.56 -6.63 -21.01
N ARG A 47 -2.27 -6.28 -21.00
CA ARG A 47 -1.17 -7.17 -20.59
C ARG A 47 0.03 -6.37 -20.10
N VAL A 48 0.75 -6.90 -19.12
CA VAL A 48 2.06 -6.38 -18.69
C VAL A 48 3.17 -7.01 -19.54
N THR A 49 4.03 -6.17 -20.10
CA THR A 49 5.14 -6.55 -20.97
C THR A 49 6.32 -5.62 -20.70
N CYS A 50 7.48 -5.96 -21.26
CA CYS A 50 8.64 -5.09 -21.19
C CYS A 50 8.51 -3.74 -21.90
N LYS A 51 7.47 -3.55 -22.71
CA LYS A 51 7.20 -2.27 -23.38
C LYS A 51 6.43 -1.29 -22.48
N ASN A 52 5.77 -1.77 -21.43
CA ASN A 52 4.85 -0.97 -20.62
C ASN A 52 4.95 -1.25 -19.10
N VAL A 53 5.94 -2.01 -18.64
CA VAL A 53 6.06 -2.39 -17.22
C VAL A 53 6.23 -1.16 -16.31
N ASN A 54 7.01 -0.16 -16.74
CA ASN A 54 7.15 1.09 -16.01
C ASN A 54 5.79 1.79 -15.87
N ASP A 55 5.05 1.94 -16.97
CA ASP A 55 3.79 2.68 -16.99
C ASP A 55 2.71 1.95 -16.17
N VAL A 56 2.65 0.62 -16.28
CA VAL A 56 1.75 -0.22 -15.48
C VAL A 56 2.06 -0.08 -14.00
N LEU A 57 3.33 -0.21 -13.60
CA LEU A 57 3.69 -0.15 -12.17
C LEU A 57 3.50 1.26 -11.61
N CYS A 58 3.84 2.31 -12.38
CA CYS A 58 3.51 3.69 -12.02
C CYS A 58 2.00 3.86 -11.81
N ALA A 59 1.18 3.39 -12.75
CA ALA A 59 -0.26 3.52 -12.67
C ALA A 59 -0.86 2.74 -11.49
N LEU A 60 -0.37 1.53 -11.20
CA LEU A 60 -0.76 0.77 -9.99
C LEU A 60 -0.50 1.57 -8.72
N LEU A 61 0.72 2.11 -8.58
CA LEU A 61 1.14 2.86 -7.39
C LEU A 61 0.39 4.19 -7.24
N ASP A 62 0.10 4.86 -8.36
CA ASP A 62 -0.51 6.20 -8.35
C ASP A 62 -2.04 6.14 -8.25
N GLN A 63 -2.69 5.19 -8.92
CA GLN A 63 -4.15 5.06 -8.90
C GLN A 63 -4.69 4.44 -7.61
N GLU A 64 -3.89 3.66 -6.88
CA GLU A 64 -4.34 3.03 -5.65
C GLU A 64 -4.89 4.05 -4.63
N TYR A 65 -4.28 5.23 -4.57
CA TYR A 65 -4.74 6.30 -3.69
C TYR A 65 -6.14 6.83 -4.08
N GLU A 66 -6.42 6.91 -5.38
CA GLU A 66 -7.73 7.33 -5.86
C GLU A 66 -8.78 6.23 -5.65
N VAL A 67 -8.43 4.97 -5.89
CA VAL A 67 -9.29 3.82 -5.54
C VAL A 67 -9.61 3.82 -4.04
N TYR A 68 -8.63 4.08 -3.19
CA TYR A 68 -8.86 4.19 -1.75
C TYR A 68 -9.85 5.31 -1.41
N LYS A 69 -9.68 6.51 -1.98
CA LYS A 69 -10.59 7.64 -1.73
C LYS A 69 -12.02 7.34 -2.18
N GLU A 70 -12.19 6.71 -3.33
CA GLU A 70 -13.51 6.30 -3.82
C GLU A 70 -14.17 5.35 -2.82
N LEU A 71 -13.43 4.33 -2.35
CA LEU A 71 -13.94 3.38 -1.36
C LEU A 71 -14.19 4.01 0.00
N GLU A 72 -13.35 4.94 0.45
CA GLU A 72 -13.55 5.72 1.66
C GLU A 72 -14.84 6.54 1.57
N GLN A 73 -15.06 7.22 0.44
CA GLN A 73 -16.28 7.99 0.20
C GLN A 73 -17.51 7.08 0.23
N GLN A 74 -17.46 5.93 -0.45
CA GLN A 74 -18.55 4.95 -0.42
C GLN A 74 -18.82 4.44 1.00
N ALA A 75 -17.77 4.19 1.78
CA ALA A 75 -17.90 3.77 3.17
C ALA A 75 -18.56 4.85 4.04
N ILE A 76 -18.19 6.12 3.88
CA ILE A 76 -18.78 7.24 4.62
C ILE A 76 -20.26 7.43 4.24
N ILE A 77 -20.59 7.37 2.94
CA ILE A 77 -21.97 7.52 2.44
C ILE A 77 -22.89 6.43 3.04
N HIS A 78 -22.43 5.19 3.09
CA HIS A 78 -23.23 4.06 3.58
C HIS A 78 -23.09 3.82 5.09
N ALA A 79 -22.30 4.62 5.80
CA ALA A 79 -21.95 4.35 7.20
C ALA A 79 -23.17 4.27 8.12
N VAL A 80 -24.17 5.16 7.95
CA VAL A 80 -25.41 5.13 8.74
C VAL A 80 -26.22 3.87 8.47
N GLN A 81 -26.37 3.49 7.20
CA GLN A 81 -27.10 2.28 6.81
C GLN A 81 -26.45 1.02 7.38
N ILE A 82 -25.12 0.95 7.33
CA ILE A 82 -24.35 -0.20 7.82
C ILE A 82 -24.38 -0.24 9.36
N ALA A 83 -24.26 0.91 10.03
CA ALA A 83 -24.35 0.99 11.48
C ALA A 83 -25.64 0.38 12.04
N LEU A 84 -26.77 0.56 11.34
CA LEU A 84 -28.05 -0.04 11.73
C LEU A 84 -28.07 -1.58 11.76
N GLN A 85 -27.08 -2.24 11.14
CA GLN A 85 -26.96 -3.70 11.11
C GLN A 85 -26.21 -4.25 12.33
N PHE A 86 -25.62 -3.38 13.17
CA PHE A 86 -24.78 -3.75 14.31
C PHE A 86 -25.37 -3.23 15.63
N PRO A 87 -26.41 -3.90 16.16
CA PRO A 87 -27.14 -3.46 17.36
C PRO A 87 -26.28 -3.42 18.63
N GLU A 88 -25.09 -4.03 18.61
CA GLU A 88 -24.13 -3.98 19.72
C GLU A 88 -23.52 -2.59 19.97
N PHE A 89 -23.65 -1.64 19.03
CA PHE A 89 -23.19 -0.26 19.19
C PHE A 89 -24.34 0.64 19.65
N GLU A 90 -24.67 0.57 20.93
CA GLU A 90 -25.85 1.20 21.53
C GLU A 90 -25.85 2.73 21.38
N GLU A 91 -24.72 3.40 21.65
CA GLU A 91 -24.61 4.86 21.54
C GLU A 91 -24.68 5.33 20.09
N LEU A 92 -24.05 4.59 19.18
CA LEU A 92 -24.17 4.82 17.74
C LEU A 92 -25.63 4.69 17.28
N HIS A 93 -26.33 3.65 17.74
CA HIS A 93 -27.75 3.46 17.44
C HIS A 93 -28.63 4.57 18.02
N GLN A 94 -28.35 5.05 19.23
CA GLN A 94 -29.07 6.18 19.83
C GLN A 94 -28.91 7.45 18.99
N VAL A 95 -27.68 7.78 18.60
CA VAL A 95 -27.36 8.94 17.76
C VAL A 95 -28.07 8.86 16.40
N ILE A 96 -28.02 7.70 15.74
CA ILE A 96 -28.71 7.49 14.47
C ILE A 96 -30.22 7.56 14.63
N SER A 97 -30.77 6.96 15.68
CA SER A 97 -32.22 6.96 15.94
C SER A 97 -32.75 8.37 16.20
N ALA A 98 -32.00 9.21 16.92
CA ALA A 98 -32.35 10.60 17.13
C ALA A 98 -32.37 11.39 15.81
N ALA A 99 -31.38 11.16 14.93
CA ALA A 99 -31.37 11.76 13.60
C ALA A 99 -32.55 11.28 12.73
N LEU A 100 -32.85 9.98 12.73
CA LEU A 100 -33.97 9.42 11.97
C LEU A 100 -35.33 9.91 12.47
N LYS A 101 -35.48 10.11 13.79
CA LYS A 101 -36.70 10.70 14.36
C LYS A 101 -36.90 12.12 13.84
N ALA A 102 -35.85 12.94 13.79
CA ALA A 102 -35.93 14.29 13.26
C ALA A 102 -36.30 14.32 11.76
N VAL A 103 -35.77 13.38 10.96
CA VAL A 103 -36.14 13.27 9.54
C VAL A 103 -37.63 12.99 9.35
N ARG A 104 -38.24 12.19 10.24
CA ARG A 104 -39.64 11.76 10.17
C ARG A 104 -40.62 12.73 10.86
N ASP A 105 -40.12 13.79 11.49
CA ASP A 105 -40.97 14.72 12.23
C ASP A 105 -41.54 15.79 11.27
N ASP A 106 -42.71 15.49 10.72
CA ASP A 106 -43.42 16.39 9.80
C ASP A 106 -43.91 17.67 10.48
N SER A 107 -43.86 17.76 11.82
CA SER A 107 -44.21 18.98 12.56
C SER A 107 -43.12 20.06 12.51
N LEU A 108 -41.87 19.67 12.20
CA LEU A 108 -40.73 20.58 12.13
C LEU A 108 -40.54 21.16 10.73
N ALA A 109 -40.00 22.38 10.65
CA ALA A 109 -39.55 22.94 9.37
C ALA A 109 -38.37 22.12 8.80
N ALA A 110 -38.23 22.09 7.47
CA ALA A 110 -37.16 21.31 6.82
C ALA A 110 -35.76 21.72 7.29
N GLU A 111 -35.50 23.01 7.46
CA GLU A 111 -34.23 23.54 7.97
C GLU A 111 -33.93 23.10 9.41
N GLU A 112 -34.97 23.04 10.24
CA GLU A 112 -34.87 22.57 11.63
C GLU A 112 -34.57 21.07 11.68
N ARG A 113 -35.25 20.26 10.85
CA ARG A 113 -34.92 18.83 10.69
C ARG A 113 -33.46 18.62 10.29
N LEU A 114 -32.98 19.36 9.29
CA LEU A 114 -31.59 19.28 8.84
C LEU A 114 -30.59 19.68 9.94
N THR A 115 -30.92 20.71 10.71
CA THR A 115 -30.10 21.16 11.84
C THR A 115 -29.99 20.06 12.91
N ILE A 116 -31.11 19.43 13.29
CA ILE A 116 -31.11 18.36 14.29
C ILE A 116 -30.37 17.12 13.78
N VAL A 117 -30.55 16.75 12.51
CA VAL A 117 -29.80 15.65 11.89
C VAL A 117 -28.30 15.93 11.94
N GLY A 118 -27.89 17.14 11.54
CA GLY A 118 -26.50 17.58 11.57
C GLY A 118 -25.92 17.53 12.98
N GLN A 119 -26.64 18.04 13.98
CA GLN A 119 -26.20 18.04 15.38
C GLN A 119 -26.00 16.64 15.94
N ASN A 120 -26.91 15.71 15.64
CA ASN A 120 -26.78 14.32 16.11
C ASN A 120 -25.62 13.61 15.42
N LEU A 121 -25.52 13.70 14.08
CA LEU A 121 -24.52 12.94 13.32
C LEU A 121 -23.13 13.60 13.27
N ALA A 122 -22.97 14.85 13.67
CA ALA A 122 -21.69 15.57 13.62
C ALA A 122 -20.57 14.82 14.36
N GLY A 123 -20.85 14.34 15.57
CA GLY A 123 -19.88 13.56 16.36
C GLY A 123 -19.46 12.27 15.66
N PHE A 124 -20.43 11.53 15.12
CA PHE A 124 -20.20 10.30 14.37
C PHE A 124 -19.31 10.52 13.14
N TYR A 125 -19.67 11.47 12.26
CA TYR A 125 -18.89 11.75 11.05
C TYR A 125 -17.50 12.30 11.34
N LYS A 126 -17.34 13.10 12.41
CA LYS A 126 -16.03 13.55 12.87
C LYS A 126 -15.13 12.37 13.22
N LEU A 127 -15.63 11.44 14.04
CA LEU A 127 -14.86 10.28 14.50
C LEU A 127 -14.54 9.31 13.34
N LEU A 128 -15.46 9.13 12.38
CA LEU A 128 -15.19 8.39 11.14
C LEU A 128 -14.04 9.03 10.34
N SER A 129 -14.13 10.34 10.11
CA SER A 129 -13.14 11.09 9.33
C SER A 129 -11.74 11.03 9.97
N GLU A 130 -11.67 11.16 11.30
CA GLU A 130 -10.43 10.98 12.07
C GLU A 130 -9.84 9.57 11.86
N SER A 131 -10.68 8.54 11.91
CA SER A 131 -10.23 7.17 11.75
C SER A 131 -9.68 6.90 10.35
N PHE A 132 -10.39 7.31 9.30
CA PHE A 132 -9.90 7.14 7.91
C PHE A 132 -8.63 7.95 7.66
N ALA A 133 -8.51 9.16 8.21
CA ALA A 133 -7.28 9.95 8.12
C ALA A 133 -6.07 9.22 8.72
N GLN A 134 -6.23 8.54 9.85
CA GLN A 134 -5.19 7.70 10.43
C GLN A 134 -4.85 6.49 9.55
N SER A 135 -5.88 5.83 8.99
CA SER A 135 -5.69 4.67 8.12
C SER A 135 -4.97 4.99 6.81
N ARG A 136 -5.18 6.19 6.23
CA ARG A 136 -4.44 6.61 5.02
C ARG A 136 -2.93 6.60 5.24
N ARG A 137 -2.47 7.00 6.42
CA ARG A 137 -1.03 7.09 6.74
C ARG A 137 -0.37 5.71 6.86
N THR A 138 -1.10 4.70 7.34
CA THR A 138 -0.54 3.36 7.57
C THR A 138 -0.50 2.50 6.31
N ARG A 139 -1.43 2.71 5.36
CA ARG A 139 -1.58 1.85 4.17
C ARG A 139 -0.60 2.13 3.04
N ALA A 140 -0.09 3.36 2.91
CA ALA A 140 0.76 3.78 1.79
C ALA A 140 2.08 3.00 1.61
N GLY A 141 2.45 2.11 2.54
CA GLY A 141 3.63 1.24 2.43
C GLY A 141 3.34 -0.24 2.14
N GLY A 142 2.16 -0.77 2.53
CA GLY A 142 1.92 -2.21 2.56
C GLY A 142 1.43 -2.81 1.24
N SER A 143 0.79 -2.01 0.40
CA SER A 143 0.21 -2.45 -0.88
C SER A 143 1.21 -2.65 -2.01
N ALA A 144 2.33 -1.90 -1.98
CA ALA A 144 3.34 -1.90 -3.03
C ALA A 144 3.91 -3.30 -3.31
N GLN A 145 4.05 -4.14 -2.28
CA GLN A 145 4.45 -5.55 -2.41
C GLN A 145 3.50 -6.31 -3.34
N TYR A 146 2.18 -6.16 -3.16
CA TYR A 146 1.19 -6.85 -3.98
C TYR A 146 1.20 -6.37 -5.43
N HIS A 147 1.46 -5.09 -5.69
CA HIS A 147 1.62 -4.58 -7.06
C HIS A 147 2.86 -5.14 -7.76
N ILE A 148 3.98 -5.24 -7.05
CA ILE A 148 5.21 -5.82 -7.58
C ILE A 148 5.05 -7.31 -7.82
N ASP A 149 4.42 -8.03 -6.88
CA ASP A 149 4.05 -9.43 -7.05
C ASP A 149 3.18 -9.63 -8.30
N TYR A 150 2.13 -8.82 -8.47
CA TYR A 150 1.30 -8.83 -9.67
C TYR A 150 2.13 -8.64 -10.95
N VAL A 151 3.01 -7.65 -11.01
CA VAL A 151 3.89 -7.40 -12.18
C VAL A 151 4.80 -8.61 -12.45
N LEU A 152 5.43 -9.19 -11.42
CA LEU A 152 6.28 -10.37 -11.54
C LEU A 152 5.50 -11.56 -12.12
N GLN A 153 4.29 -11.81 -11.61
CA GLN A 153 3.43 -12.87 -12.12
C GLN A 153 3.07 -12.66 -13.59
N GLN A 154 2.68 -11.43 -13.98
CA GLN A 154 2.34 -11.11 -15.37
C GLN A 154 3.52 -11.22 -16.34
N LEU A 155 4.75 -11.02 -15.84
CA LEU A 155 5.99 -11.21 -16.59
C LEU A 155 6.50 -12.68 -16.58
N GLY A 156 5.76 -13.60 -15.97
CA GLY A 156 6.06 -15.04 -16.00
C GLY A 156 7.14 -15.47 -15.01
N TYR A 157 7.27 -14.77 -13.89
CA TYR A 157 8.13 -15.14 -12.75
C TYR A 157 7.40 -15.95 -11.68
N LYS A 158 6.13 -16.30 -11.89
CA LYS A 158 5.38 -17.17 -10.96
C LYS A 158 6.19 -18.44 -10.66
N GLY A 159 6.42 -18.71 -9.37
CA GLY A 159 7.22 -19.85 -8.90
C GLY A 159 8.74 -19.69 -9.00
N PHE A 160 9.24 -18.49 -9.35
CA PHE A 160 10.68 -18.17 -9.41
C PHE A 160 11.12 -17.20 -8.29
N TYR A 161 10.33 -17.09 -7.22
CA TYR A 161 10.66 -16.33 -6.01
C TYR A 161 9.82 -16.79 -4.83
N ALA A 162 10.26 -16.45 -3.62
CA ALA A 162 9.52 -16.56 -2.38
C ALA A 162 9.26 -15.17 -1.80
N THR A 163 8.08 -14.95 -1.21
CA THR A 163 7.68 -13.67 -0.61
C THR A 163 7.79 -13.72 0.91
N GLN A 164 8.01 -12.58 1.56
CA GLN A 164 7.94 -12.40 3.03
C GLN A 164 8.76 -13.44 3.83
N GLN A 165 9.96 -13.75 3.35
CA GLN A 165 10.82 -14.75 4.00
C GLN A 165 11.55 -14.13 5.19
N VAL A 166 11.60 -14.85 6.31
CA VAL A 166 12.40 -14.48 7.48
C VAL A 166 13.76 -15.13 7.34
N LEU A 167 14.76 -14.34 6.97
CA LEU A 167 16.15 -14.77 6.89
C LEU A 167 16.86 -14.39 8.19
N ASN A 168 17.50 -13.22 8.22
CA ASN A 168 17.92 -12.54 9.46
C ASN A 168 17.00 -11.35 9.81
N GLY A 169 16.00 -11.14 8.95
CA GLY A 169 14.94 -10.12 8.96
C GLY A 169 13.98 -10.45 7.83
N THR A 170 12.82 -9.78 7.78
CA THR A 170 11.81 -10.04 6.76
C THR A 170 12.20 -9.39 5.44
N VAL A 171 12.42 -10.20 4.40
CA VAL A 171 12.61 -9.71 3.02
C VAL A 171 11.30 -9.77 2.25
N ASP A 172 11.07 -8.76 1.40
CA ASP A 172 9.85 -8.69 0.59
C ASP A 172 9.84 -9.83 -0.46
N PHE A 173 10.95 -9.98 -1.20
CA PHE A 173 11.12 -11.06 -2.17
C PHE A 173 12.55 -11.65 -2.11
N LEU A 174 12.61 -12.97 -2.22
CA LEU A 174 13.83 -13.76 -2.34
C LEU A 174 13.79 -14.55 -3.65
N PHE A 175 14.82 -14.43 -4.47
CA PHE A 175 14.95 -15.19 -5.71
C PHE A 175 16.19 -16.11 -5.68
N PRO A 176 16.12 -17.31 -6.29
CA PRO A 176 14.92 -17.90 -6.90
C PRO A 176 14.01 -18.62 -5.88
N SER A 177 14.55 -19.09 -4.76
CA SER A 177 13.81 -19.83 -3.74
C SER A 177 14.58 -19.86 -2.41
N LEU A 178 13.88 -20.27 -1.34
CA LEU A 178 14.51 -20.51 -0.03
C LEU A 178 15.47 -21.71 -0.08
N GLU A 179 15.11 -22.77 -0.81
CA GLU A 179 15.97 -23.94 -1.01
C GLU A 179 17.33 -23.54 -1.63
N GLN A 180 17.30 -22.67 -2.65
CA GLN A 180 18.54 -22.19 -3.27
C GLN A 180 19.33 -21.30 -2.32
N TRP A 181 18.65 -20.55 -1.44
CA TRP A 181 19.30 -19.75 -0.41
C TRP A 181 20.04 -20.61 0.61
N GLU A 182 19.45 -21.72 1.03
CA GLU A 182 20.09 -22.68 1.93
C GLU A 182 21.30 -23.37 1.28
N LYS A 183 21.21 -23.65 -0.02
CA LYS A 183 22.28 -24.30 -0.81
C LYS A 183 23.46 -23.37 -1.14
N ASP A 184 23.20 -22.22 -1.77
CA ASP A 184 24.21 -21.22 -2.12
C ASP A 184 23.61 -19.81 -2.19
N ARG A 185 23.73 -19.08 -1.09
CA ARG A 185 23.26 -17.69 -0.95
C ARG A 185 23.82 -16.77 -2.03
N ARG A 186 25.04 -16.98 -2.52
CA ARG A 186 25.69 -16.07 -3.50
C ARG A 186 24.99 -16.07 -4.85
N GLN A 187 24.19 -17.09 -5.13
CA GLN A 187 23.39 -17.16 -6.35
C GLN A 187 22.01 -16.51 -6.18
N CYS A 188 21.63 -16.14 -4.96
CA CYS A 188 20.35 -15.54 -4.67
C CYS A 188 20.41 -14.02 -4.75
N VAL A 189 19.25 -13.41 -5.01
CA VAL A 189 19.07 -11.97 -4.89
C VAL A 189 17.88 -11.66 -4.01
N ILE A 190 17.99 -10.55 -3.29
CA ILE A 190 16.91 -10.04 -2.45
C ILE A 190 16.36 -8.79 -3.08
N VAL A 191 15.04 -8.66 -3.06
CA VAL A 191 14.36 -7.43 -3.43
C VAL A 191 13.63 -6.94 -2.19
N SER A 192 13.94 -5.72 -1.78
CA SER A 192 13.21 -5.01 -0.74
C SER A 192 12.48 -3.80 -1.31
N ILE A 193 11.33 -3.47 -0.74
CA ILE A 193 10.47 -2.38 -1.17
C ILE A 193 10.33 -1.39 -0.03
N LYS A 194 10.55 -0.12 -0.33
CA LYS A 194 10.26 0.97 0.61
C LYS A 194 9.43 2.02 -0.12
N ARG A 195 8.44 2.58 0.57
CA ARG A 195 7.64 3.69 0.00
C ARG A 195 8.52 4.88 -0.32
N SER A 196 9.43 5.22 0.57
CA SER A 196 10.41 6.32 0.45
C SER A 196 11.75 5.92 1.04
N LEU A 197 12.83 6.53 0.58
CA LEU A 197 14.18 6.23 1.04
C LEU A 197 14.48 6.88 2.40
N ARG A 198 14.24 8.19 2.50
CA ARG A 198 14.50 9.08 3.65
C ARG A 198 15.83 8.74 4.33
N GLU A 199 15.86 8.57 5.65
CA GLU A 199 16.98 8.00 6.41
C GLU A 199 16.93 6.46 6.53
N ARG A 200 15.80 5.85 6.12
CA ARG A 200 15.51 4.41 6.33
C ARG A 200 16.36 3.48 5.47
N TYR A 201 17.05 4.00 4.45
CA TYR A 201 18.01 3.20 3.68
C TYR A 201 19.15 2.63 4.52
N LYS A 202 19.49 3.30 5.65
CA LYS A 202 20.48 2.80 6.61
C LYS A 202 19.98 1.57 7.38
N GLN A 203 18.66 1.40 7.51
CA GLN A 203 18.04 0.27 8.22
C GLN A 203 18.06 -1.02 7.40
N VAL A 204 18.04 -0.93 6.07
CA VAL A 204 18.12 -2.09 5.16
C VAL A 204 19.38 -2.92 5.46
N PHE A 205 20.46 -2.26 5.86
CA PHE A 205 21.71 -2.90 6.27
C PHE A 205 21.57 -3.70 7.58
N GLN A 206 20.92 -3.11 8.59
CA GLN A 206 20.75 -3.70 9.92
C GLN A 206 19.74 -4.86 9.91
N GLU A 207 18.64 -4.71 9.17
CA GLU A 207 17.56 -5.70 9.06
C GLU A 207 18.07 -7.01 8.43
N LEU A 208 19.03 -6.92 7.52
CA LEU A 208 19.45 -8.07 6.75
C LEU A 208 20.64 -8.79 7.37
N ASN A 209 21.50 -8.12 8.14
CA ASN A 209 22.74 -8.70 8.69
C ASN A 209 23.51 -9.51 7.60
N ILE A 210 23.34 -9.08 6.35
CA ILE A 210 23.73 -9.83 5.18
C ILE A 210 25.22 -9.57 5.00
N SER A 211 26.00 -10.64 5.08
CA SER A 211 27.43 -10.60 4.87
C SER A 211 27.76 -10.02 3.49
N LYS A 212 28.86 -9.26 3.43
CA LYS A 212 29.41 -8.68 2.19
C LYS A 212 29.41 -9.71 1.07
N GLY A 213 28.72 -9.43 -0.05
CA GLY A 213 28.73 -10.25 -1.26
C GLY A 213 27.36 -10.61 -1.85
N LEU A 214 26.26 -10.37 -1.13
CA LEU A 214 24.90 -10.55 -1.63
C LEU A 214 24.40 -9.31 -2.37
N THR A 215 23.71 -9.51 -3.48
CA THR A 215 23.12 -8.40 -4.27
C THR A 215 21.72 -8.12 -3.78
N VAL A 216 21.46 -6.87 -3.39
CA VAL A 216 20.15 -6.40 -2.94
C VAL A 216 19.61 -5.39 -3.92
N TYR A 217 18.35 -5.54 -4.31
CA TYR A 217 17.60 -4.55 -5.07
C TYR A 217 16.63 -3.83 -4.14
N LEU A 218 16.75 -2.52 -4.04
CA LEU A 218 15.85 -1.68 -3.25
C LEU A 218 14.91 -0.94 -4.19
N ILE A 219 13.64 -1.37 -4.26
CA ILE A 219 12.60 -0.69 -5.02
C ILE A 219 12.02 0.45 -4.19
N VAL A 220 12.06 1.66 -4.73
CA VAL A 220 11.41 2.83 -4.16
C VAL A 220 10.19 3.22 -4.99
N THR A 221 9.04 3.40 -4.35
CA THR A 221 7.76 3.59 -5.05
C THR A 221 7.28 5.05 -5.12
N GLU A 222 8.04 5.98 -4.54
CA GLU A 222 7.79 7.42 -4.58
C GLU A 222 7.42 7.92 -5.99
N THR A 223 6.58 8.94 -6.03
CA THR A 223 6.36 9.69 -7.27
C THR A 223 7.66 10.34 -7.74
N GLU A 224 7.74 10.73 -9.01
CA GLU A 224 8.93 11.40 -9.55
C GLU A 224 9.30 12.65 -8.75
N SER A 225 8.33 13.49 -8.39
CA SER A 225 8.58 14.74 -7.65
C SER A 225 9.01 14.51 -6.19
N GLU A 226 8.58 13.42 -5.56
CA GLU A 226 9.05 13.00 -4.24
C GLU A 226 10.48 12.44 -4.34
N ALA A 227 10.72 11.55 -5.30
CA ALA A 227 12.02 10.91 -5.51
C ALA A 227 13.13 11.92 -5.81
N LEU A 228 12.86 12.95 -6.62
CA LEU A 228 13.86 14.00 -6.93
C LEU A 228 14.26 14.85 -5.72
N ARG A 229 13.44 14.85 -4.65
CA ARG A 229 13.76 15.53 -3.39
C ARG A 229 14.42 14.59 -2.39
N ASP A 230 14.03 13.31 -2.37
CA ASP A 230 14.51 12.34 -1.39
C ASP A 230 15.80 11.63 -1.82
N ILE A 231 15.94 11.29 -3.09
CA ILE A 231 17.06 10.51 -3.62
C ILE A 231 18.15 11.48 -4.08
N THR A 232 19.28 11.49 -3.36
CA THR A 232 20.45 12.32 -3.68
C THR A 232 21.62 11.46 -4.15
N LEU A 233 22.62 12.07 -4.81
CA LEU A 233 23.84 11.36 -5.21
C LEU A 233 24.56 10.72 -4.03
N GLU A 234 24.65 11.42 -2.89
CA GLU A 234 25.24 10.89 -1.66
C GLU A 234 24.55 9.59 -1.20
N LYS A 235 23.20 9.54 -1.24
CA LYS A 235 22.46 8.33 -0.89
C LYS A 235 22.72 7.20 -1.90
N VAL A 236 22.79 7.53 -3.20
CA VAL A 236 23.07 6.55 -4.26
C VAL A 236 24.48 5.97 -4.11
N GLU A 237 25.49 6.79 -3.84
CA GLU A 237 26.87 6.37 -3.60
C GLU A 237 26.97 5.50 -2.34
N TYR A 238 26.27 5.88 -1.27
CA TYR A 238 26.19 5.05 -0.07
C TYR A 238 25.60 3.67 -0.38
N LEU A 239 24.51 3.59 -1.15
CA LEU A 239 23.92 2.31 -1.54
C LEU A 239 24.88 1.46 -2.40
N ASP A 240 25.62 2.09 -3.31
CA ASP A 240 26.61 1.43 -4.16
C ASP A 240 27.72 0.75 -3.35
N GLN A 241 28.27 1.46 -2.36
CA GLN A 241 29.30 0.96 -1.44
C GLN A 241 28.86 -0.29 -0.66
N HIS A 242 27.54 -0.52 -0.57
CA HIS A 242 26.94 -1.65 0.14
C HIS A 242 26.36 -2.72 -0.80
N ASN A 243 26.67 -2.67 -2.09
CA ASN A 243 26.17 -3.61 -3.11
C ASN A 243 24.63 -3.61 -3.22
N ILE A 244 24.03 -2.44 -3.04
CA ILE A 244 22.59 -2.22 -3.18
C ILE A 244 22.32 -1.49 -4.50
N TYR A 245 21.49 -2.11 -5.33
CA TYR A 245 20.96 -1.52 -6.54
C TYR A 245 19.64 -0.84 -6.23
N LEU A 246 19.57 0.46 -6.46
CA LEU A 246 18.36 1.24 -6.31
C LEU A 246 17.49 1.09 -7.56
N VAL A 247 16.23 0.71 -7.39
CA VAL A 247 15.26 0.50 -8.47
C VAL A 247 14.15 1.53 -8.36
N VAL A 248 14.00 2.38 -9.38
CA VAL A 248 13.12 3.55 -9.39
C VAL A 248 12.31 3.63 -10.69
N ARG A 249 11.33 4.54 -10.75
CA ARG A 249 10.65 4.88 -12.00
C ARG A 249 11.65 5.27 -13.07
N ASP A 250 11.38 4.92 -14.33
CA ASP A 250 12.29 5.18 -15.45
C ASP A 250 12.59 6.69 -15.61
N ALA A 251 11.62 7.56 -15.30
CA ALA A 251 11.82 9.00 -15.31
C ALA A 251 12.87 9.45 -14.28
N VAL A 252 12.81 8.92 -13.05
CA VAL A 252 13.80 9.19 -11.99
C VAL A 252 15.18 8.68 -12.38
N LYS A 253 15.27 7.48 -13.00
CA LYS A 253 16.56 6.93 -13.47
C LYS A 253 17.29 7.88 -14.44
N LYS A 254 16.58 8.68 -15.24
CA LYS A 254 17.22 9.64 -16.17
C LYS A 254 18.09 10.67 -15.44
N HIS A 255 17.74 11.03 -14.21
CA HIS A 255 18.54 11.95 -13.37
C HIS A 255 19.81 11.31 -12.81
N PHE A 256 19.87 9.97 -12.81
CA PHE A 256 21.00 9.16 -12.35
C PHE A 256 21.56 8.32 -13.50
N ALA A 257 21.57 8.86 -14.72
CA ALA A 257 21.94 8.11 -15.93
C ALA A 257 23.34 7.51 -15.86
N GLN A 258 24.28 8.20 -15.20
CA GLN A 258 25.68 7.77 -15.05
C GLN A 258 25.87 6.70 -13.95
N GLN A 259 24.86 6.48 -13.11
CA GLN A 259 24.99 5.66 -11.89
C GLN A 259 24.51 4.25 -12.21
N ALA A 260 25.44 3.32 -12.40
CA ALA A 260 25.15 1.94 -12.80
C ALA A 260 24.33 1.17 -11.75
N ASN A 261 24.45 1.53 -10.47
CA ASN A 261 23.68 0.94 -9.38
C ASN A 261 22.25 1.49 -9.27
N VAL A 262 21.84 2.45 -10.11
CA VAL A 262 20.44 2.88 -10.22
C VAL A 262 19.83 2.27 -11.47
N LEU A 263 18.69 1.60 -11.32
CA LEU A 263 17.95 0.95 -12.40
C LEU A 263 16.55 1.56 -12.51
N GLY A 264 16.09 1.75 -13.74
CA GLY A 264 14.66 1.98 -13.99
C GLY A 264 13.85 0.71 -13.76
N PHE A 265 12.55 0.82 -13.51
CA PHE A 265 11.63 -0.31 -13.45
C PHE A 265 11.77 -1.20 -14.69
N THR A 266 11.84 -0.60 -15.88
CA THR A 266 11.99 -1.37 -17.12
C THR A 266 13.30 -2.16 -17.13
N ASP A 267 14.42 -1.54 -16.75
CA ASP A 267 15.71 -2.22 -16.74
C ASP A 267 15.75 -3.36 -15.72
N PHE A 268 15.22 -3.13 -14.52
CA PHE A 268 15.17 -4.15 -13.48
C PHE A 268 14.32 -5.36 -13.90
N PHE A 269 13.05 -5.14 -14.26
CA PHE A 269 12.13 -6.24 -14.55
C PHE A 269 12.46 -6.98 -15.85
N CYS A 270 12.98 -6.28 -16.86
CA CYS A 270 13.08 -6.84 -18.21
C CYS A 270 14.49 -7.18 -18.68
N LYS A 271 15.51 -6.60 -18.04
CA LYS A 271 16.92 -6.93 -18.32
C LYS A 271 17.51 -7.67 -17.14
N GLN A 272 17.53 -7.04 -15.96
CA GLN A 272 18.26 -7.57 -14.82
C GLN A 272 17.69 -8.89 -14.32
N LEU A 273 16.39 -8.94 -13.98
CA LEU A 273 15.75 -10.19 -13.53
C LEU A 273 15.77 -11.28 -14.62
N ARG A 274 15.74 -10.91 -15.90
CA ARG A 274 15.81 -11.89 -16.99
C ARG A 274 17.20 -12.53 -17.08
N CYS A 275 18.26 -11.74 -16.96
CA CYS A 275 19.63 -12.24 -16.91
C CYS A 275 19.86 -13.14 -15.70
N LEU A 276 19.38 -12.73 -14.53
CA LEU A 276 19.47 -13.53 -13.30
C LEU A 276 18.73 -14.87 -13.44
N ARG A 277 17.53 -14.87 -14.01
CA ARG A 277 16.75 -16.09 -14.27
C ARG A 277 17.47 -17.10 -15.17
N GLN A 278 18.25 -16.64 -16.15
CA GLN A 278 19.04 -17.53 -16.98
C GLN A 278 20.13 -18.26 -16.18
N ARG A 279 20.73 -17.58 -15.20
CA ARG A 279 21.74 -18.18 -14.31
C ARG A 279 21.12 -19.27 -13.43
N TRP A 280 19.95 -19.01 -12.84
CA TRP A 280 19.26 -19.98 -11.97
C TRP A 280 18.73 -21.22 -12.70
N ARG A 281 18.51 -21.13 -14.01
CA ARG A 281 18.08 -22.29 -14.82
C ARG A 281 19.25 -23.19 -15.24
N GLY A 282 20.48 -22.69 -15.13
CA GLY A 282 21.70 -23.44 -15.48
C GLY A 282 22.47 -23.99 -14.27
N SER A 283 21.93 -23.84 -13.05
CA SER A 283 22.50 -24.20 -11.75
C SER A 283 21.69 -25.30 -11.07
#